data_AF-A0A5N8Z2A9-F1
#
_entry.id   AF-A0A5N8Z2A9-F1
#
_cell.length_a   1.000
_cell.length_b   1.000
_cell.length_c   1.000
_cell.angle_alpha   90.00
_cell.angle_beta   90.00
_cell.angle_gamma   90.00
#
_symmetry.space_group_name_H-M   'P 1'
#
loop_
_entity.id
_entity.type
_entity.pdbx_description
1 polymer ?
#
loop_
_entity_poly.entity_id
_entity_poly.type
_entity_poly.pdbx_seq_one_letter_code
_entity_poly.pdbx_strand_id
1 'polypeptide(L)'
;MPGHVLSHPDHRDVSLQSINDYGNQLLKAIEGLSIEEARWMPTPESNHILWILWHIGRMEDMWGWYLRGGGESAWIEGGWANRLGIDAKRTGAGDSIDQVRNSPHVE
;
A
#
# COMPACT_ATOMS: atom_id res chain seq x y z
N MET A 1 -5.16 16.69 -20.71
CA MET A 1 -4.84 16.12 -22.05
C MET A 1 -5.93 15.12 -22.42
N PRO A 2 -6.47 15.11 -23.65
CA PRO A 2 -7.52 14.18 -24.05
C PRO A 2 -6.99 12.75 -24.05
N GLY A 3 -7.82 11.83 -23.55
CA GLY A 3 -7.45 10.44 -23.29
C GLY A 3 -6.98 9.70 -24.54
N HIS A 4 -5.78 9.14 -24.45
CA HIS A 4 -5.39 8.06 -25.33
C HIS A 4 -6.18 6.83 -24.88
N VAL A 5 -7.31 6.56 -25.53
CA VAL A 5 -7.86 5.20 -25.51
C VAL A 5 -6.80 4.35 -26.19
N LEU A 6 -6.17 3.45 -25.45
CA LEU A 6 -5.22 2.50 -26.02
C LEU A 6 -6.00 1.61 -26.99
N SER A 7 -5.75 1.75 -28.29
CA SER A 7 -6.37 0.88 -29.28
C SER A 7 -5.71 -0.50 -29.17
N HIS A 8 -6.46 -1.45 -28.58
CA HIS A 8 -6.07 -2.82 -28.23
C HIS A 8 -5.16 -2.91 -26.99
N PRO A 9 -5.71 -2.72 -25.77
CA PRO A 9 -4.95 -2.88 -24.54
C PRO A 9 -4.52 -4.34 -24.36
N ASP A 10 -3.27 -4.56 -23.96
CA ASP A 10 -2.83 -5.87 -23.47
C ASP A 10 -3.01 -6.00 -21.94
N HIS A 11 -2.63 -7.15 -21.38
CA HIS A 11 -2.78 -7.40 -19.95
C HIS A 11 -1.99 -6.42 -19.08
N ARG A 12 -0.85 -5.90 -19.57
CA ARG A 12 -0.02 -4.93 -18.85
C ARG A 12 -0.71 -3.58 -18.81
N ASP A 13 -1.31 -3.15 -19.92
CA ASP A 13 -2.08 -1.92 -19.99
C ASP A 13 -3.26 -1.94 -19.01
N VAL A 14 -4.00 -3.05 -18.97
CA VAL A 14 -5.14 -3.22 -18.05
C VAL A 14 -4.67 -3.22 -16.60
N SER A 15 -3.58 -3.93 -16.27
CA SER A 15 -3.00 -3.93 -14.92
C SER A 15 -2.52 -2.54 -14.49
N LEU A 16 -1.81 -1.81 -15.36
CA LEU A 16 -1.32 -0.46 -15.08
C LEU A 16 -2.47 0.53 -14.90
N GLN A 17 -3.49 0.47 -15.75
CA GLN A 17 -4.69 1.30 -15.61
C GLN A 17 -5.39 1.00 -14.28
N SER A 18 -5.51 -0.26 -13.90
CA SER A 18 -6.16 -0.66 -12.65
C SER A 18 -5.40 -0.13 -11.42
N ILE A 19 -4.07 -0.26 -11.40
CA ILE A 19 -3.21 0.27 -10.33
C ILE A 19 -3.39 1.79 -10.21
N ASN A 20 -3.36 2.51 -11.34
CA ASN A 20 -3.56 3.96 -11.35
C ASN A 20 -4.96 4.36 -10.85
N ASP A 21 -6.01 3.66 -11.28
CA ASP A 21 -7.38 3.95 -10.89
C ASP A 21 -7.61 3.67 -9.40
N TYR A 22 -7.09 2.56 -8.88
CA TYR A 22 -7.16 2.26 -7.45
C TYR A 22 -6.35 3.24 -6.62
N GLY A 23 -5.14 3.61 -7.05
CA GLY A 23 -4.34 4.63 -6.39
C GLY A 23 -5.06 5.98 -6.31
N ASN A 24 -5.69 6.42 -7.41
CA ASN A 24 -6.48 7.65 -7.42
C ASN A 24 -7.71 7.58 -6.51
N GLN A 25 -8.39 6.44 -6.45
CA GLN A 25 -9.52 6.23 -5.53
C GLN A 25 -9.06 6.23 -4.07
N LEU A 26 -7.92 5.62 -3.78
CA LEU A 26 -7.34 5.59 -2.44
C LEU A 26 -6.97 6.98 -1.96
N LEU A 27 -6.30 7.77 -2.81
CA LEU A 27 -5.93 9.15 -2.50
C LEU A 27 -7.16 10.04 -2.21
N LYS A 28 -8.24 9.87 -2.98
CA LYS A 28 -9.52 10.56 -2.72
C LYS A 28 -10.17 10.11 -1.42
N ALA A 29 -10.11 8.81 -1.10
CA ALA A 29 -10.73 8.27 0.10
C ALA A 29 -10.08 8.75 1.41
N ILE A 30 -8.80 9.15 1.34
CA ILE A 30 -8.05 9.66 2.50
C ILE A 30 -7.87 11.18 2.47
N GLU A 31 -8.44 11.85 1.46
CA GLU A 31 -8.31 13.29 1.29
C GLU A 31 -8.91 14.03 2.50
N GLY A 32 -8.12 14.92 3.10
CA GLY A 32 -8.54 15.74 4.24
C GLY A 32 -8.41 15.05 5.61
N LEU A 33 -8.03 13.78 5.68
CA LEU A 33 -7.78 13.11 6.97
C LEU A 33 -6.48 13.63 7.61
N SER A 34 -6.57 13.98 8.88
CA SER A 34 -5.40 14.14 9.74
C SER A 34 -4.76 12.78 10.07
N ILE A 35 -3.51 12.80 10.50
CA ILE A 35 -2.82 11.60 10.98
C ILE A 35 -3.53 10.98 12.19
N GLU A 36 -4.11 11.80 13.07
CA GLU A 36 -4.87 11.32 14.22
C GLU A 36 -6.12 10.54 13.78
N GLU A 37 -6.91 11.11 12.86
CA GLU A 37 -8.08 10.43 12.29
C GLU A 37 -7.67 9.15 11.53
N ALA A 38 -6.55 9.18 10.80
CA ALA A 38 -6.06 8.01 10.08
C ALA A 38 -5.48 6.90 11.02
N ARG A 39 -5.15 7.24 12.27
CA ARG A 39 -4.74 6.27 13.31
C ARG A 39 -5.89 5.87 14.24
N TRP A 40 -7.04 6.53 14.14
CA TRP A 40 -8.19 6.17 14.95
C TRP A 40 -8.69 4.75 14.62
N MET A 41 -9.05 4.01 15.66
CA MET A 41 -9.57 2.64 15.56
C MET A 41 -11.05 2.65 15.99
N PRO A 42 -11.99 2.29 15.10
CA PRO A 42 -13.41 2.25 15.42
C PRO A 42 -13.77 1.28 16.55
N THR A 43 -13.06 0.15 16.63
CA THR A 43 -13.13 -0.82 17.74
C THR A 43 -11.73 -1.21 18.18
N PRO A 44 -11.54 -1.75 19.39
CA PRO A 44 -10.22 -2.19 19.85
C PRO A 44 -9.53 -3.20 18.93
N GLU A 45 -10.29 -3.95 18.13
CA GLU A 45 -9.88 -5.00 17.18
C GLU A 45 -9.79 -4.53 15.72
N SER A 46 -10.12 -3.26 15.44
CA SER A 46 -10.13 -2.73 14.08
C SER A 46 -8.74 -2.28 13.61
N ASN A 47 -8.41 -2.49 12.34
CA ASN A 47 -7.23 -1.87 11.77
C ASN A 47 -7.47 -0.38 11.51
N HIS A 48 -6.53 0.48 11.90
CA HIS A 48 -6.59 1.90 11.55
C HIS A 48 -6.15 2.12 10.09
N ILE A 49 -6.55 3.25 9.51
CA ILE A 49 -6.37 3.56 8.08
C ILE A 49 -4.89 3.52 7.68
N LEU A 50 -3.99 4.12 8.46
CA LEU A 50 -2.55 4.10 8.10
C LEU A 50 -1.96 2.69 7.97
N TRP A 51 -2.37 1.75 8.82
CA TRP A 51 -1.92 0.36 8.71
C TRP A 51 -2.47 -0.28 7.44
N ILE A 52 -3.74 -0.01 7.10
CA ILE A 52 -4.37 -0.51 5.87
C ILE A 52 -3.64 0.02 4.63
N LEU A 53 -3.29 1.31 4.59
CA LEU A 53 -2.55 1.90 3.46
C LEU A 53 -1.18 1.26 3.28
N TRP A 54 -0.43 1.10 4.38
CA TRP A 54 0.86 0.42 4.34
C TRP A 54 0.72 -1.04 3.89
N HIS A 55 -0.27 -1.77 4.42
CA HIS A 55 -0.51 -3.16 4.05
C HIS A 55 -0.88 -3.32 2.57
N ILE A 56 -1.73 -2.45 2.02
CA ILE A 56 -2.07 -2.43 0.59
C ILE A 56 -0.80 -2.27 -0.25
N GLY A 57 0.00 -1.23 0.03
CA GLY A 57 1.24 -0.98 -0.71
C GLY A 57 2.23 -2.13 -0.57
N ARG A 58 2.32 -2.75 0.62
CA ARG A 58 3.22 -3.88 0.86
C ARG A 58 2.79 -5.14 0.10
N MET A 59 1.49 -5.41 -0.01
CA MET A 59 0.95 -6.53 -0.78
C MET A 59 1.10 -6.29 -2.28
N GLU A 60 0.83 -5.07 -2.76
CA GLU A 60 1.01 -4.71 -4.16
C GLU A 60 2.48 -4.82 -4.60
N ASP A 61 3.42 -4.33 -3.80
CA ASP A 61 4.85 -4.52 -4.01
C ASP A 61 5.22 -6.02 -4.09
N MET A 62 4.72 -6.82 -3.13
CA MET A 62 4.98 -8.26 -3.06
C MET A 62 4.51 -8.98 -4.33
N TRP A 63 3.29 -8.70 -4.79
CA TRP A 63 2.77 -9.28 -6.02
C TRP A 63 3.51 -8.76 -7.26
N GLY A 64 3.88 -7.48 -7.27
CA GLY A 64 4.63 -6.86 -8.36
C GLY A 64 5.97 -7.55 -8.62
N TRP A 65 6.82 -7.71 -7.61
CA TRP A 65 8.12 -8.36 -7.80
C TRP A 65 7.97 -9.87 -8.09
N TYR A 66 6.99 -10.56 -7.47
CA TYR A 66 6.71 -11.96 -7.75
C TYR A 66 6.30 -12.18 -9.21
N LEU A 67 5.35 -11.38 -9.73
CA LEU A 67 4.85 -11.50 -11.11
C LEU A 67 5.91 -11.14 -12.17
N ARG A 68 6.93 -10.33 -11.82
CA ARG A 68 8.08 -10.06 -12.70
C ARG A 68 9.09 -11.20 -12.77
N GLY A 69 8.90 -12.28 -12.00
CA GLY A 69 9.81 -13.43 -11.97
C GLY A 69 10.84 -13.38 -10.85
N GLY A 70 10.65 -12.52 -9.85
CA GLY A 70 11.53 -12.42 -8.68
C GLY A 70 12.37 -11.13 -8.65
N GLY A 71 13.42 -11.14 -7.82
CA GLY A 71 14.30 -9.99 -7.57
C GLY A 71 14.06 -9.27 -6.24
N GLU A 72 14.75 -8.17 -6.00
CA GLU A 72 14.43 -7.31 -4.87
C GLU A 72 13.17 -6.51 -5.19
N SER A 73 12.33 -6.30 -4.18
CA SER A 73 11.09 -5.56 -4.33
C SER A 73 11.34 -4.06 -4.11
N ALA A 74 10.44 -3.19 -4.56
CA ALA A 74 10.57 -1.75 -4.38
C ALA A 74 10.61 -1.38 -2.89
N TRP A 75 9.98 -2.17 -2.02
CA TRP A 75 10.08 -2.06 -0.56
C TRP A 75 11.53 -2.14 -0.05
N ILE A 76 12.35 -3.01 -0.65
CA ILE A 76 13.75 -3.23 -0.29
C ILE A 76 14.66 -2.26 -1.04
N GLU A 77 14.60 -2.24 -2.38
CA GLU A 77 15.45 -1.40 -3.23
C GLU A 77 15.24 0.10 -2.96
N GLY A 78 14.00 0.50 -2.66
CA GLY A 78 13.65 1.87 -2.30
C GLY A 78 14.02 2.26 -0.87
N GLY A 79 14.49 1.31 -0.05
CA GLY A 79 14.86 1.53 1.35
C GLY A 79 13.68 1.84 2.26
N TRP A 80 12.45 1.49 1.87
CA TRP A 80 11.24 1.83 2.62
C TRP A 80 11.15 1.12 3.96
N ALA A 81 11.60 -0.14 4.03
CA ALA A 81 11.71 -0.88 5.29
C ALA A 81 12.48 -0.08 6.35
N ASN A 82 13.63 0.49 5.96
CA ASN A 82 14.46 1.28 6.84
C ASN A 82 13.83 2.64 7.17
N ARG A 83 13.26 3.33 6.17
CA ARG A 83 12.62 4.64 6.37
C ARG A 83 11.45 4.58 7.35
N LEU A 84 10.67 3.50 7.29
CA LEU A 84 9.50 3.30 8.15
C LEU A 84 9.83 2.53 9.44
N GLY A 85 11.06 2.03 9.61
CA GLY A 85 11.45 1.23 10.76
C GLY A 85 10.67 -0.08 10.90
N ILE A 86 10.26 -0.68 9.78
CA ILE A 86 9.47 -1.91 9.73
C ILE A 86 10.38 -3.05 9.27
N ASP A 87 10.29 -4.21 9.94
CA ASP A 87 10.98 -5.43 9.50
C ASP A 87 10.72 -5.70 8.01
N ALA A 88 11.80 -5.86 7.25
CA ALA A 88 11.77 -6.08 5.81
C ALA A 88 10.85 -7.23 5.35
N LYS A 89 10.68 -8.26 6.20
CA LYS A 89 9.84 -9.44 5.95
C LYS A 89 8.39 -9.26 6.38
N ARG A 90 8.07 -8.25 7.21
CA ARG A 90 6.70 -8.02 7.69
C ARG A 90 5.84 -7.56 6.52
N THR A 91 4.75 -8.28 6.28
CA THR A 91 3.77 -7.96 5.22
C THR A 91 2.49 -7.37 5.77
N GLY A 92 2.25 -7.50 7.07
CA GLY A 92 0.97 -7.20 7.72
C GLY A 92 0.03 -8.40 7.76
N ALA A 93 0.26 -9.43 6.93
CA ALA A 93 -0.51 -10.65 6.99
C ALA A 93 -0.25 -11.38 8.32
N GLY A 94 -1.31 -11.54 9.13
CA GLY A 94 -1.21 -12.17 10.44
C GLY A 94 -0.71 -11.25 11.56
N ASP A 95 -0.60 -9.94 11.33
CA ASP A 95 -0.30 -8.99 12.42
C ASP A 95 -1.38 -9.09 13.52
N SER A 96 -0.94 -9.10 14.77
CA SER A 96 -1.83 -8.96 15.92
C SER A 96 -2.32 -7.52 16.04
N ILE A 97 -3.39 -7.33 16.80
CA ILE A 97 -3.93 -5.99 17.05
C ILE A 97 -2.94 -5.08 17.77
N ASP A 98 -2.07 -5.64 18.62
CA ASP A 98 -0.99 -4.88 19.27
C ASP A 98 0.06 -4.43 18.26
N GLN A 99 0.37 -5.26 17.25
CA GLN A 99 1.30 -4.88 16.17
C GLN A 99 0.70 -3.80 15.26
N VAL A 100 -0.62 -3.81 15.05
CA VAL A 100 -1.35 -2.76 14.32
C VAL A 100 -1.30 -1.45 15.11
N ARG A 101 -1.74 -1.49 16.38
CA ARG A 101 -1.80 -0.32 17.27
C ARG A 101 -0.44 0.35 17.44
N ASN A 102 0.61 -0.45 17.58
CA ASN A 102 1.99 0.02 17.75
C ASN A 102 2.77 0.08 16.43
N SER A 103 2.09 0.14 15.27
CA SER A 103 2.75 0.35 13.99
C SER A 103 3.55 1.66 14.00
N PRO A 104 4.73 1.73 13.36
CA PRO A 104 5.56 2.93 13.40
C PRO A 104 4.82 4.20 12.97
N HIS A 105 5.23 5.33 13.53
CA HIS A 105 4.75 6.63 13.08
C HIS A 105 5.47 7.00 11.78
N VAL A 106 4.70 7.41 10.79
CA VAL A 106 5.22 8.02 9.57
C VAL A 106 5.07 9.52 9.78
N GLU A 107 6.19 10.22 9.93
CA GLU A 107 6.24 11.69 9.97
C GLU A 107 6.30 12.27 8.56
#